data_AF-A0A8T4TND7-F1
#
_entry.id   AF-A0A8T4TND7-F1
#
_cell.length_a   1.000
_cell.length_b   1.000
_cell.length_c   1.000
_cell.angle_alpha   90.00
_cell.angle_beta   90.00
_cell.angle_gamma   90.00
#
_symmetry.space_group_name_H-M   'P 1'
#
loop_
_entity.id
_entity.type
_entity.pdbx_description
1 polymer ?
#
loop_
_entity_poly.entity_id
_entity_poly.type
_entity_poly.pdbx_seq_one_letter_code
_entity_poly.pdbx_strand_id
1 'polypeptide(L)' 'IKGKQAKFLMSKKIGVIVSTKPGQEKLQLALKLGYPVFVCNEVDENELENFQMDYWINTACNRIEGKNIINLEDLPK' A
#
# COMPACT_ATOMS: atom_id res chain seq x y z
N ILE A 1 -0.63 -7.49 -13.09
CA ILE A 1 -0.14 -6.09 -13.02
C ILE A 1 -1.12 -5.10 -13.67
N LYS A 2 -1.35 -5.10 -15.01
CA LYS A 2 -2.22 -4.11 -15.69
C LYS A 2 -3.62 -3.92 -15.06
N GLY A 3 -4.29 -5.02 -14.68
CA GLY A 3 -5.59 -4.92 -14.00
C GLY A 3 -5.53 -4.29 -12.60
N LYS A 4 -4.45 -4.51 -11.84
CA LYS A 4 -4.21 -3.85 -10.54
C LYS A 4 -3.98 -2.36 -10.73
N GLN A 5 -3.15 -1.99 -11.72
CA GLN A 5 -2.92 -0.58 -12.09
C GLN A 5 -4.21 0.13 -12.52
N ALA A 6 -5.05 -0.52 -13.34
CA ALA A 6 -6.34 0.06 -13.75
C ALA A 6 -7.26 0.31 -12.54
N LYS A 7 -7.35 -0.64 -11.61
CA LYS A 7 -8.11 -0.45 -10.36
C LYS A 7 -7.55 0.71 -9.54
N PHE A 8 -6.24 0.73 -9.33
CA PHE A 8 -5.54 1.80 -8.61
C PHE A 8 -5.82 3.19 -9.21
N LEU A 9 -5.74 3.34 -10.53
CA LEU A 9 -6.02 4.60 -11.23
C LEU A 9 -7.48 5.07 -11.10
N MET A 10 -8.42 4.17 -10.84
CA MET A 10 -9.83 4.50 -10.62
C MET A 10 -10.18 4.75 -9.14
N SER A 11 -9.27 4.46 -8.21
CA SER A 11 -9.48 4.58 -6.77
C SER A 11 -9.46 6.03 -6.31
N LYS A 12 -10.32 6.37 -5.35
CA LYS A 12 -10.44 7.73 -4.79
C LYS A 12 -9.80 7.84 -3.41
N LYS A 13 -9.91 6.79 -2.60
CA LYS A 13 -9.30 6.70 -1.27
C LYS A 13 -8.12 5.72 -1.33
N ILE A 14 -6.92 6.27 -1.32
CA ILE A 14 -5.68 5.49 -1.40
C ILE A 14 -4.93 5.65 -0.08
N GLY A 15 -4.48 4.54 0.49
CA GLY A 15 -3.58 4.52 1.64
C GLY A 15 -2.21 3.92 1.29
N VAL A 16 -1.21 4.16 2.13
CA VAL A 16 0.14 3.60 1.99
C VAL A 16 0.48 2.75 3.21
N ILE A 17 0.93 1.51 2.99
CA ILE A 17 1.32 0.58 4.06
C ILE A 17 2.83 0.67 4.27
N VAL A 18 3.25 0.88 5.52
CA VAL A 18 4.65 0.87 5.97
C VAL A 18 4.81 -0.15 7.10
N SER A 19 5.76 -1.08 6.95
CA SER A 19 6.13 -1.99 8.02
C SER A 19 7.26 -1.41 8.87
N THR A 20 7.18 -1.59 10.20
CA THR A 20 8.26 -1.28 11.16
C THR A 20 9.32 -2.36 11.24
N LYS A 21 9.18 -3.47 10.50
CA LYS A 21 10.19 -4.53 10.48
C LYS A 21 11.53 -4.01 9.97
N PRO A 22 12.66 -4.35 10.62
CA PRO A 22 13.98 -3.96 10.17
C PRO A 22 14.21 -4.30 8.69
N GLY A 23 14.68 -3.33 7.91
CA GLY A 23 14.92 -3.47 6.47
C GLY A 23 13.69 -3.28 5.57
N GLN A 24 12.49 -3.12 6.13
CA GLN A 24 11.26 -2.82 5.37
C GLN A 24 10.70 -1.41 5.63
N GLU A 25 11.36 -0.65 6.50
CA GLU A 25 10.92 0.69 6.90
C GLU A 25 11.17 1.72 5.77
N LYS A 26 10.13 2.00 4.99
CA LYS A 26 10.16 3.00 3.89
C LYS A 26 9.31 4.24 4.20
N LEU A 27 9.27 4.68 5.47
CA LEU A 27 8.42 5.79 5.90
C LEU A 27 8.66 7.08 5.12
N GLN A 28 9.93 7.47 4.92
CA GLN A 28 10.27 8.69 4.17
C GLN A 28 9.79 8.66 2.72
N LEU A 29 9.78 7.48 2.10
CA LEU A 29 9.27 7.29 0.75
C LEU A 29 7.74 7.34 0.74
N ALA A 30 7.08 6.69 1.70
CA ALA A 30 5.63 6.71 1.86
C ALA A 30 5.09 8.15 2.02
N LEU A 31 5.75 8.97 2.85
CA LEU A 31 5.37 10.37 3.08
C LEU A 31 5.45 11.22 1.80
N LYS A 32 6.39 10.92 0.89
CA LYS A 32 6.51 11.63 -0.40
C LYS A 32 5.37 11.32 -1.37
N LEU A 33 4.63 10.23 -1.18
CA LEU A 33 3.50 9.87 -2.04
C LEU A 33 2.25 10.74 -1.77
N GLY A 34 2.19 11.44 -0.63
CA GLY A 34 1.09 12.37 -0.31
C GLY A 34 -0.23 11.70 0.08
N TYR A 35 -0.23 10.41 0.39
CA TYR A 35 -1.39 9.66 0.87
C TYR A 35 -1.32 9.38 2.38
N PRO A 36 -2.46 9.12 3.06
CA PRO A 36 -2.46 8.63 4.43
C PRO A 36 -1.60 7.37 4.60
N VAL A 37 -0.78 7.35 5.66
CA VAL A 37 0.15 6.26 5.94
C VAL A 37 -0.38 5.41 7.09
N PHE A 38 -0.48 4.10 6.87
CA PHE A 38 -0.74 3.10 7.88
C PHE A 38 0.58 2.42 8.25
N VAL A 39 0.94 2.48 9.53
CA VAL A 39 2.19 1.92 10.06
C VAL A 39 1.85 0.72 10.92
N CYS A 40 2.44 -0.43 10.60
CA CYS A 40 2.21 -1.69 11.31
C CYS A 40 3.51 -2.51 11.42
N ASN A 41 3.52 -3.60 12.19
CA ASN A 41 4.64 -4.54 12.18
C ASN A 41 4.41 -5.63 11.13
N GLU A 42 3.33 -6.39 11.30
CA GLU A 42 2.78 -7.32 10.31
C GLU A 42 1.70 -6.63 9.48
N VAL A 43 1.59 -6.99 8.20
CA VAL A 43 0.51 -6.50 7.34
C VAL A 43 -0.63 -7.50 7.40
N ASP A 44 -1.73 -7.12 8.05
CA ASP A 44 -2.97 -7.90 8.13
C ASP A 44 -4.06 -7.20 7.32
N GLU A 45 -4.58 -7.87 6.27
CA GLU A 45 -5.64 -7.34 5.42
C GLU A 45 -6.93 -7.03 6.21
N ASN A 46 -7.23 -7.77 7.27
CA ASN A 46 -8.42 -7.54 8.09
C ASN A 46 -8.35 -6.21 8.85
N GLU A 47 -7.15 -5.79 9.27
CA GLU A 47 -6.97 -4.48 9.92
C GLU A 47 -7.17 -3.35 8.91
N LEU A 48 -6.74 -3.54 7.66
CA LEU A 48 -6.86 -2.56 6.59
C LEU A 48 -8.32 -2.24 6.22
N GLU A 49 -9.23 -3.21 6.34
CA GLU A 49 -10.66 -3.01 6.04
C GLU A 49 -11.30 -1.92 6.91
N ASN A 50 -10.82 -1.73 8.14
CA ASN A 50 -11.34 -0.71 9.07
C ASN A 50 -11.15 0.72 8.55
N PHE A 51 -10.18 0.96 7.67
CA PHE A 51 -9.87 2.29 7.15
C PHE A 51 -10.69 2.68 5.92
N GLN A 52 -11.49 1.75 5.38
CA GLN A 52 -12.38 2.00 4.23
C GLN A 52 -11.66 2.65 3.03
N MET A 53 -10.43 2.20 2.75
CA MET A 53 -9.66 2.60 1.57
C MET A 53 -10.09 1.78 0.36
N ASP A 54 -10.15 2.42 -0.81
CA ASP A 54 -10.42 1.74 -2.08
C ASP A 54 -9.21 0.91 -2.50
N TYR A 55 -8.00 1.37 -2.17
CA TYR A 55 -6.74 0.77 -2.60
C TYR A 55 -5.58 1.11 -1.68
N TRP A 56 -4.57 0.24 -1.67
CA TRP A 56 -3.37 0.37 -0.86
C TRP A 56 -2.11 0.26 -1.71
N ILE A 57 -1.16 1.16 -1.44
CA ILE A 57 0.21 1.07 -1.94
C ILE A 57 1.04 0.35 -0.88
N ASN A 58 1.58 -0.81 -1.23
CA ASN A 58 2.49 -1.55 -0.37
C ASN A 58 3.94 -1.07 -0.56
N THR A 59 4.52 -0.49 0.50
CA THR A 59 5.95 -0.13 0.54
C THR A 59 6.79 -1.10 1.38
N ALA A 60 6.16 -2.06 2.06
CA ALA A 60 6.81 -3.08 2.88
C ALA A 60 7.40 -4.21 2.00
N CYS A 61 7.21 -5.48 2.39
CA CYS A 61 7.66 -6.64 1.61
C CYS A 61 6.83 -6.78 0.32
N ASN A 62 7.49 -6.81 -0.85
CA ASN A 62 6.82 -6.95 -2.15
C ASN A 62 6.10 -8.29 -2.38
N ARG A 63 6.33 -9.28 -1.50
CA ARG A 63 5.60 -10.55 -1.49
C ARG A 63 4.18 -10.43 -0.92
N ILE A 64 3.81 -9.30 -0.34
CA ILE A 64 2.44 -9.06 0.12
C ILE A 64 1.57 -8.84 -1.11
N GLU A 65 0.55 -9.68 -1.24
CA GLU A 65 -0.47 -9.57 -2.27
C GLU A 65 -1.84 -9.52 -1.61
N GLY A 66 -2.75 -8.76 -2.22
CA GLY A 66 -4.13 -8.65 -1.77
C GLY A 66 -5.02 -8.10 -2.89
N LYS A 67 -6.34 -8.17 -2.70
CA LYS A 67 -7.33 -7.80 -3.73
C LYS A 67 -7.22 -6.32 -4.15
N ASN A 68 -6.93 -5.46 -3.19
CA ASN A 68 -6.85 -3.99 -3.33
C ASN A 68 -5.46 -3.46 -2.95
N ILE A 69 -4.41 -4.24 -3.22
CA ILE A 69 -3.02 -3.88 -2.90
C ILE A 69 -2.17 -3.90 -4.18
N ILE A 70 -1.39 -2.84 -4.39
CA ILE A 70 -0.35 -2.77 -5.43
C ILE A 70 1.00 -2.49 -4.78
N ASN A 71 2.03 -3.20 -5.22
CA ASN A 71 3.39 -2.93 -4.79
C ASN A 71 3.87 -1.61 -5.39
N LEU A 72 4.72 -0.90 -4.65
CA LEU A 72 5.31 0.35 -5.12
C LEU A 72 5.97 0.23 -6.52
N GLU A 73 6.62 -0.91 -6.79
CA GLU A 73 7.29 -1.18 -8.08
C GLU A 73 6.33 -1.41 -9.26
N ASP A 74 5.07 -1.73 -8.96
CA ASP A 74 4.02 -1.98 -9.94
C ASP A 74 3.17 -0.74 -10.24
N LEU A 75 3.42 0.40 -9.59
CA LEU A 75 2.67 1.62 -9.86
C LEU A 75 2.79 2.04 -11.33
N PRO A 76 1.71 2.58 -11.94
CA PRO A 76 1.78 3.12 -13.29
C PRO A 76 2.80 4.29 -13.32
N LYS A 77 3.57 4.36 -14.42
CA LYS A 77 4.53 5.43 -14.68
C LYS A 77 3.84 6.66 -15.28
#